data_AF-A0A2I1H4G3-F1
#
_entry.id   AF-A0A2I1H4G3-F1
#
_cell.length_a   1.000
_cell.length_b   1.000
_cell.length_c   1.000
_cell.angle_alpha   90.00
_cell.angle_beta   90.00
_cell.angle_gamma   90.00
#
_symmetry.space_group_name_H-M   'P 1'
#
loop_
_entity.id
_entity.type
_entity.pdbx_description
1 polymer ?
#
loop_
_entity_poly.entity_id
_entity_poly.type
_entity_poly.pdbx_seq_one_letter_code
_entity_poly.pdbx_strand_id
1 'polypeptide(L)'
;MKDFISILQCKHAKEEIAGTQNNDGSFDILPGQIIDELAIVATENISSSIRITVDRVKKLNAKVWNTFITVAYCNIVLGKHKSKWKAQSEKACAWLHIQIGDEKLENKILESCEKAIIEKVINMNIKKESFWSSTLKGVLKYKSEDVSATLTILQSTTTPETTKKIVENQKPDGSIKLVKPVSDQINISSDNIQSSIQTYGVSDKLKSVPKNVWETALLLRYLTITSQSQDQHKDQSNKAKKYLIEELKDEKLLEEILTTSEKIIVDQSVKKGKEDAIKSSTTTEKAKEIVSSQKEDGSLELPDT
;
A
#
# COMPACT_ATOMS: atom_id res chain seq x y z
N MET A 1 -9.78 2.23 -12.59
CA MET A 1 -8.58 3.11 -12.48
C MET A 1 -8.81 4.39 -11.65
N LYS A 2 -10.05 4.85 -11.43
CA LYS A 2 -10.37 6.08 -10.65
C LYS A 2 -10.57 5.88 -9.13
N ASP A 3 -10.55 4.66 -8.61
CA ASP A 3 -10.91 4.35 -7.22
C ASP A 3 -9.81 3.71 -6.37
N PHE A 4 -8.55 3.67 -6.86
CA PHE A 4 -7.42 3.16 -6.07
C PHE A 4 -6.86 4.17 -5.06
N ILE A 5 -7.41 5.38 -5.00
CA ILE A 5 -7.00 6.44 -4.08
C ILE A 5 -8.26 6.92 -3.35
N SER A 6 -8.20 6.95 -2.01
CA SER A 6 -9.23 7.36 -1.04
C SER A 6 -9.87 6.16 -0.32
N ILE A 7 -9.91 6.09 1.02
CA ILE A 7 -10.73 7.02 1.84
C ILE A 7 -10.16 7.34 3.25
N LEU A 8 -9.06 6.73 3.72
CA LEU A 8 -8.54 6.99 5.09
C LEU A 8 -7.26 7.83 5.19
N GLN A 9 -6.54 8.06 4.09
CA GLN A 9 -5.27 8.83 4.08
C GLN A 9 -5.44 10.35 3.93
N CYS A 10 -6.59 10.84 3.45
CA CYS A 10 -6.77 12.26 3.07
C CYS A 10 -6.82 13.26 4.24
N LYS A 11 -7.15 12.85 5.47
CA LYS A 11 -7.30 13.79 6.59
C LYS A 11 -5.95 14.13 7.24
N HIS A 12 -5.14 13.12 7.54
CA HIS A 12 -3.79 13.30 8.12
C HIS A 12 -2.84 13.99 7.13
N ALA A 13 -2.84 13.57 5.86
CA ALA A 13 -2.00 14.19 4.83
C ALA A 13 -2.28 15.69 4.67
N LYS A 14 -3.54 16.13 4.85
CA LYS A 14 -3.90 17.56 4.80
C LYS A 14 -3.29 18.34 5.96
N GLU A 15 -3.46 17.87 7.19
CA GLU A 15 -3.03 18.59 8.40
C GLU A 15 -1.51 18.79 8.42
N GLU A 16 -0.78 17.76 7.99
CA GLU A 16 0.68 17.81 7.85
C GLU A 16 1.13 18.78 6.76
N ILE A 17 0.56 18.68 5.55
CA ILE A 17 0.91 19.58 4.44
C ILE A 17 0.55 21.02 4.78
N ALA A 18 -0.64 21.27 5.33
CA ALA A 18 -1.08 22.62 5.71
C ALA A 18 -0.19 23.23 6.80
N GLY A 19 0.35 22.43 7.72
CA GLY A 19 1.28 22.88 8.76
C GLY A 19 2.62 23.38 8.23
N THR A 20 2.98 23.02 6.99
CA THR A 20 4.23 23.46 6.34
C THR A 20 4.05 24.66 5.41
N GLN A 21 2.80 25.11 5.19
CA GLN A 21 2.51 26.26 4.33
C GLN A 21 2.86 27.57 5.03
N ASN A 22 3.61 28.43 4.34
CA ASN A 22 3.89 29.78 4.82
C ASN A 22 2.64 30.67 4.80
N ASN A 23 2.69 31.76 5.57
CA ASN A 23 1.59 32.74 5.62
C ASN A 23 1.26 33.36 4.26
N ASP A 24 2.26 33.47 3.37
CA ASP A 24 2.11 33.97 2.01
C ASP A 24 1.53 32.93 1.03
N GLY A 25 1.34 31.68 1.48
CA GLY A 25 0.82 30.57 0.68
C GLY A 25 1.89 29.66 0.07
N SER A 26 3.17 30.03 0.17
CA SER A 26 4.29 29.29 -0.41
C SER A 26 4.76 28.10 0.44
N PHE A 27 5.63 27.27 -0.14
CA PHE A 27 6.32 26.18 0.54
C PHE A 27 7.84 26.31 0.34
N ASP A 28 8.58 26.50 1.43
CA ASP A 28 10.05 26.60 1.37
C ASP A 28 10.71 25.26 1.08
N ILE A 29 10.11 24.16 1.52
CA ILE A 29 10.53 22.77 1.28
C ILE A 29 9.32 21.93 0.86
N LEU A 30 9.56 20.79 0.22
CA LEU A 30 8.50 19.81 0.02
C LEU A 30 8.05 19.23 1.37
N PRO A 31 6.74 19.14 1.62
CA PRO A 31 6.21 18.43 2.77
C PRO A 31 6.73 16.98 2.83
N GLY A 32 7.10 16.51 4.03
CA GLY A 32 7.62 15.15 4.26
C GLY A 32 6.72 14.06 3.70
N GLN A 33 5.41 14.17 3.94
CA GLN A 33 4.40 13.30 3.35
C GLN A 33 4.53 13.12 1.81
N ILE A 34 4.88 14.17 1.06
CA ILE A 34 5.01 14.10 -0.40
C ILE A 34 6.31 13.37 -0.79
N ILE A 35 7.38 13.66 -0.05
CA ILE A 35 8.70 13.02 -0.24
C ILE A 35 8.56 11.51 -0.04
N ASP A 36 7.88 11.12 1.03
CA ASP A 36 7.66 9.74 1.47
C ASP A 36 6.71 8.98 0.52
N GLU A 37 5.55 9.56 0.19
CA GLU A 37 4.57 8.90 -0.70
C GLU A 37 5.08 8.73 -2.15
N LEU A 38 5.86 9.69 -2.65
CA LEU A 38 6.41 9.64 -4.00
C LEU A 38 7.80 9.00 -4.07
N ALA A 39 8.36 8.58 -2.92
CA ALA A 39 9.73 8.07 -2.78
C ALA A 39 10.75 8.93 -3.57
N ILE A 40 10.68 10.24 -3.35
CA ILE A 40 11.62 11.22 -3.91
C ILE A 40 12.55 11.69 -2.79
N VAL A 41 13.71 12.25 -3.15
CA VAL A 41 14.65 12.81 -2.17
C VAL A 41 14.64 14.33 -2.19
N ALA A 42 14.18 14.92 -3.31
CA ALA A 42 14.11 16.35 -3.49
C ALA A 42 13.20 16.72 -4.68
N THR A 43 12.96 18.02 -4.82
CA THR A 43 12.12 18.64 -5.86
C THR A 43 12.64 18.43 -7.27
N GLU A 44 13.95 18.34 -7.40
CA GLU A 44 14.67 18.07 -8.65
C GLU A 44 14.23 16.74 -9.27
N ASN A 45 13.78 15.77 -8.45
CA ASN A 45 13.28 14.49 -8.94
C ASN A 45 12.02 14.62 -9.82
N ILE A 46 11.22 15.67 -9.60
CA ILE A 46 10.01 15.95 -10.37
C ILE A 46 10.27 17.06 -11.40
N SER A 47 10.93 18.15 -11.00
CA SER A 47 11.17 19.30 -11.89
C SER A 47 12.06 18.94 -13.08
N SER A 48 13.04 18.05 -12.92
CA SER A 48 13.90 17.58 -14.02
C SER A 48 13.16 16.77 -15.09
N SER A 49 12.01 16.19 -14.75
CA SER A 49 11.17 15.44 -15.68
C SER A 49 10.25 16.34 -16.51
N ILE A 50 10.12 17.61 -16.15
CA ILE A 50 9.23 18.58 -16.80
C ILE A 50 9.94 19.25 -17.97
N ARG A 51 9.48 18.95 -19.19
CA ARG A 51 10.05 19.50 -20.43
C ARG A 51 9.26 20.71 -20.91
N ILE A 52 9.48 21.86 -20.27
CA ILE A 52 8.95 23.15 -20.72
C ILE A 52 10.10 23.98 -21.29
N THR A 53 10.02 24.32 -22.59
CA THR A 53 11.08 25.01 -23.34
C THR A 53 11.18 26.51 -23.06
N VAL A 54 10.38 27.04 -22.14
CA VAL A 54 10.37 28.46 -21.77
C VAL A 54 11.54 28.76 -20.83
N ASP A 55 12.43 29.68 -21.21
CA ASP A 55 13.64 29.98 -20.42
C ASP A 55 13.37 30.51 -19.02
N ARG A 56 12.21 31.18 -18.81
CA ARG A 56 11.77 31.61 -17.48
C ARG A 56 11.53 30.42 -16.54
N VAL A 57 11.08 29.28 -17.06
CA VAL A 57 10.80 28.07 -16.26
C VAL A 57 12.09 27.40 -15.78
N LYS A 58 13.15 27.45 -16.59
CA LYS A 58 14.48 26.91 -16.23
C LYS A 58 15.14 27.69 -15.10
N LYS A 59 14.71 28.93 -14.85
CA LYS A 59 15.26 29.84 -13.82
C LYS A 59 14.43 29.88 -12.54
N LEU A 60 13.35 29.09 -12.45
CA LEU A 60 12.54 29.02 -11.24
C LEU A 60 13.35 28.44 -10.09
N ASN A 61 13.27 29.09 -8.93
CA ASN A 61 13.95 28.63 -7.72
C ASN A 61 13.21 27.44 -7.09
N ALA A 62 13.86 26.79 -6.13
CA ALA A 62 13.32 25.63 -5.43
C ALA A 62 11.98 25.94 -4.75
N LYS A 63 11.82 27.10 -4.12
CA LYS A 63 10.58 27.52 -3.44
C LYS A 63 9.37 27.57 -4.38
N VAL A 64 9.56 28.10 -5.60
CA VAL A 64 8.51 28.10 -6.62
C VAL A 64 8.16 26.67 -7.05
N TRP A 65 9.16 25.83 -7.29
CA TRP A 65 8.94 24.43 -7.65
C TRP A 65 8.26 23.63 -6.53
N ASN A 66 8.69 23.79 -5.28
CA ASN A 66 8.09 23.15 -4.10
C ASN A 66 6.60 23.48 -4.01
N THR A 67 6.27 24.75 -4.24
CA THR A 67 4.89 25.23 -4.23
C THR A 67 4.08 24.62 -5.38
N PHE A 68 4.58 24.62 -6.61
CA PHE A 68 3.90 23.98 -7.76
C PHE A 68 3.66 22.48 -7.54
N ILE A 69 4.68 21.74 -7.10
CA ILE A 69 4.61 20.28 -6.90
C ILE A 69 3.64 19.95 -5.76
N THR A 70 3.67 20.71 -4.67
CA THR A 70 2.75 20.51 -3.54
C THR A 70 1.29 20.74 -3.95
N VAL A 71 1.01 21.79 -4.74
CA VAL A 71 -0.35 22.05 -5.26
C VAL A 71 -0.79 20.92 -6.20
N ALA A 72 0.06 20.52 -7.15
CA ALA A 72 -0.23 19.44 -8.09
C ALA A 72 -0.52 18.11 -7.37
N TYR A 73 0.30 17.77 -6.38
CA TYR A 73 0.10 16.59 -5.54
C TYR A 73 -1.25 16.63 -4.82
N CYS A 74 -1.56 17.74 -4.16
CA CYS A 74 -2.82 17.92 -3.46
C CYS A 74 -4.02 17.86 -4.42
N ASN A 75 -3.91 18.36 -5.65
CA ASN A 75 -4.98 18.25 -6.64
C ASN A 75 -5.28 16.79 -7.01
N ILE A 76 -4.24 15.96 -7.15
CA ILE A 76 -4.38 14.54 -7.48
C ILE A 76 -4.93 13.76 -6.28
N VAL A 77 -4.28 13.88 -5.12
CA VAL A 77 -4.55 13.05 -3.95
C VAL A 77 -5.76 13.53 -3.16
N LEU A 78 -5.94 14.85 -3.02
CA LEU A 78 -7.03 15.46 -2.26
C LEU A 78 -8.19 15.92 -3.16
N GLY A 79 -8.14 15.68 -4.48
CA GLY A 79 -9.13 16.15 -5.45
C GLY A 79 -10.58 15.72 -5.19
N LYS A 80 -10.79 14.52 -4.62
CA LYS A 80 -12.13 14.05 -4.19
C LYS A 80 -12.66 14.79 -2.95
N HIS A 81 -11.81 15.52 -2.23
CA HIS A 81 -12.13 16.35 -1.07
C HIS A 81 -11.78 17.83 -1.30
N LYS A 82 -11.98 18.31 -2.53
CA LYS A 82 -11.66 19.68 -2.97
C LYS A 82 -12.09 20.78 -1.99
N SER A 83 -13.24 20.62 -1.34
CA SER A 83 -13.74 21.57 -0.33
C SER A 83 -12.84 21.72 0.90
N LYS A 84 -12.05 20.70 1.27
CA LYS A 84 -11.21 20.70 2.47
C LYS A 84 -9.84 21.33 2.28
N TRP A 85 -9.30 21.38 1.05
CA TRP A 85 -7.98 21.97 0.71
C TRP A 85 -8.09 23.30 -0.05
N LYS A 86 -9.32 23.74 -0.36
CA LYS A 86 -9.60 24.89 -1.22
C LYS A 86 -8.86 26.17 -0.79
N ALA A 87 -8.96 26.55 0.49
CA ALA A 87 -8.38 27.80 0.97
C ALA A 87 -6.83 27.83 0.90
N GLN A 88 -6.18 26.72 1.24
CA GLN A 88 -4.71 26.60 1.13
C GLN A 88 -4.25 26.57 -0.33
N SER A 89 -4.99 25.86 -1.19
CA SER A 89 -4.75 25.84 -2.63
C SER A 89 -4.87 27.23 -3.25
N GLU A 90 -5.94 27.97 -2.93
CA GLU A 90 -6.16 29.33 -3.42
C GLU A 90 -5.05 30.29 -2.99
N LYS A 91 -4.56 30.19 -1.74
CA LYS A 91 -3.40 30.98 -1.29
C LYS A 91 -2.13 30.63 -2.05
N ALA A 92 -1.84 29.34 -2.23
CA ALA A 92 -0.66 28.90 -2.97
C ALA A 92 -0.72 29.34 -4.44
N CYS A 93 -1.88 29.20 -5.09
CA CYS A 93 -2.10 29.64 -6.47
C CYS A 93 -1.98 31.17 -6.59
N ALA A 94 -2.52 31.94 -5.65
CA ALA A 94 -2.37 33.39 -5.65
C ALA A 94 -0.89 33.80 -5.51
N TRP A 95 -0.14 33.12 -4.65
CA TRP A 95 1.30 33.34 -4.53
C TRP A 95 2.07 32.99 -5.80
N LEU A 96 1.78 31.83 -6.42
CA LEU A 96 2.38 31.42 -7.69
C LEU A 96 2.08 32.42 -8.81
N HIS A 97 0.87 32.97 -8.84
CA HIS A 97 0.48 33.99 -9.80
C HIS A 97 1.34 35.27 -9.66
N ILE A 98 1.68 35.66 -8.44
CA ILE A 98 2.60 36.78 -8.20
C ILE A 98 4.02 36.47 -8.72
N GLN A 99 4.47 35.22 -8.62
CA GLN A 99 5.82 34.84 -9.07
C GLN A 99 5.94 34.73 -10.59
N ILE A 100 4.89 34.26 -11.27
CA ILE A 100 4.93 33.95 -12.70
C ILE A 100 4.28 35.08 -13.53
N GLY A 101 3.14 35.59 -13.09
CA GLY A 101 2.40 36.66 -13.78
C GLY A 101 1.91 36.27 -15.17
N ASP A 102 1.79 34.97 -15.45
CA ASP A 102 1.37 34.41 -16.73
C ASP A 102 0.54 33.17 -16.48
N GLU A 103 -0.78 33.36 -16.43
CA GLU A 103 -1.76 32.31 -16.13
C GLU A 103 -1.64 31.11 -17.07
N LYS A 104 -1.34 31.33 -18.37
CA LYS A 104 -1.18 30.23 -19.33
C LYS A 104 0.05 29.40 -19.00
N LEU A 105 1.15 30.06 -18.63
CA LEU A 105 2.37 29.38 -18.23
C LEU A 105 2.21 28.67 -16.89
N GLU A 106 1.53 29.27 -15.92
CA GLU A 106 1.21 28.69 -14.61
C GLU A 106 0.44 27.37 -14.77
N ASN A 107 -0.65 27.39 -15.54
CA ASN A 107 -1.45 26.20 -15.81
C ASN A 107 -0.63 25.11 -16.49
N LYS A 108 0.21 25.48 -17.47
CA LYS A 108 1.08 24.53 -18.16
C LYS A 108 2.12 23.88 -17.24
N ILE A 109 2.71 24.65 -16.32
CA ILE A 109 3.65 24.12 -15.31
C ILE A 109 2.90 23.17 -14.38
N LEU A 110 1.74 23.58 -13.88
CA LEU A 110 0.94 22.79 -12.95
C LEU A 110 0.50 21.45 -13.57
N GLU A 111 -0.05 21.47 -14.79
CA GLU A 111 -0.42 20.25 -15.54
C GLU A 111 0.79 19.32 -15.76
N SER A 112 1.97 19.91 -16.02
CA SER A 112 3.20 19.13 -16.20
C SER A 112 3.67 18.48 -14.89
N CYS A 113 3.55 19.19 -13.76
CA CYS A 113 3.80 18.62 -12.43
C CYS A 113 2.82 17.48 -12.13
N GLU A 114 1.53 17.68 -12.39
CA GLU A 114 0.51 16.64 -12.16
C GLU A 114 0.81 15.40 -12.99
N LYS A 115 1.14 15.56 -14.27
CA LYS A 115 1.54 14.45 -15.14
C LYS A 115 2.77 13.71 -14.62
N ALA A 116 3.82 14.43 -14.22
CA ALA A 116 5.04 13.83 -13.69
C ALA A 116 4.78 13.04 -12.40
N ILE A 117 3.92 13.55 -11.51
CA ILE A 117 3.49 12.86 -10.28
C ILE A 117 2.71 11.59 -10.64
N ILE A 118 1.75 11.66 -11.56
CA ILE A 118 0.99 10.48 -12.00
C ILE A 118 1.92 9.42 -12.60
N GLU A 119 2.83 9.81 -13.50
CA GLU A 119 3.83 8.89 -14.08
C GLU A 119 4.72 8.27 -13.00
N LYS A 120 5.12 9.03 -11.99
CA LYS A 120 5.92 8.53 -10.87
C LYS A 120 5.16 7.48 -10.06
N VAL A 121 3.91 7.77 -9.68
CA VAL A 121 3.04 6.84 -8.93
C VAL A 121 2.79 5.57 -9.74
N ILE A 122 2.49 5.71 -11.03
CA ILE A 122 2.32 4.56 -11.94
C ILE A 122 3.60 3.74 -12.00
N ASN A 123 4.76 4.36 -12.20
CA ASN A 123 6.03 3.65 -12.25
C ASN A 123 6.40 2.97 -10.92
N MET A 124 6.04 3.55 -9.77
CA MET A 124 6.21 2.92 -8.47
C MET A 124 5.32 1.69 -8.32
N ASN A 125 4.06 1.77 -8.75
CA ASN A 125 3.13 0.66 -8.72
C ASN A 125 3.51 -0.44 -9.72
N ILE A 126 3.97 -0.08 -10.93
CA ILE A 126 4.52 -1.03 -11.90
C ILE A 126 5.80 -1.66 -11.38
N LYS A 127 6.69 -0.91 -10.70
CA LYS A 127 7.90 -1.51 -10.10
C LYS A 127 7.55 -2.49 -9.00
N LYS A 128 6.60 -2.15 -8.12
CA LYS A 128 6.03 -3.08 -7.14
C LYS A 128 5.47 -4.30 -7.86
N GLU A 129 4.54 -4.13 -8.80
CA GLU A 129 3.92 -5.21 -9.58
C GLU A 129 4.92 -6.04 -10.38
N SER A 130 6.00 -5.44 -10.91
CA SER A 130 7.08 -6.12 -11.61
C SER A 130 7.95 -6.92 -10.65
N PHE A 131 8.21 -6.39 -9.44
CA PHE A 131 8.93 -7.05 -8.37
C PHE A 131 8.13 -8.25 -7.84
N TRP A 132 6.82 -8.07 -7.63
CA TRP A 132 5.90 -9.15 -7.25
C TRP A 132 5.76 -10.18 -8.38
N SER A 133 5.57 -9.75 -9.63
CA SER A 133 5.33 -10.66 -10.74
C SER A 133 6.57 -11.41 -11.20
N SER A 134 7.77 -10.83 -11.17
CA SER A 134 9.00 -11.55 -11.57
C SER A 134 9.45 -12.55 -10.51
N THR A 135 9.35 -12.17 -9.23
CA THR A 135 9.78 -13.02 -8.10
C THR A 135 8.77 -14.13 -7.84
N LEU A 136 7.47 -13.87 -8.02
CA LEU A 136 6.41 -14.85 -7.73
C LEU A 136 5.92 -15.62 -8.97
N LYS A 137 6.05 -15.15 -10.22
CA LYS A 137 5.60 -15.91 -11.42
C LYS A 137 6.27 -17.28 -11.55
N GLY A 138 7.55 -17.38 -11.16
CA GLY A 138 8.26 -18.67 -11.22
C GLY A 138 7.88 -19.62 -10.10
N VAL A 139 7.13 -19.16 -9.09
CA VAL A 139 7.04 -19.79 -7.78
C VAL A 139 5.59 -20.09 -7.35
N LEU A 140 4.62 -19.29 -7.80
CA LEU A 140 3.18 -19.47 -7.56
C LEU A 140 2.51 -20.19 -8.74
N LYS A 141 1.53 -21.04 -8.44
CA LYS A 141 0.71 -21.74 -9.46
C LYS A 141 -0.45 -20.89 -10.00
N TYR A 142 -0.53 -19.62 -9.62
CA TYR A 142 -1.69 -18.76 -9.85
C TYR A 142 -1.43 -17.74 -10.97
N LYS A 143 -2.51 -17.32 -11.64
CA LYS A 143 -2.46 -16.23 -12.63
C LYS A 143 -2.13 -14.91 -11.93
N SER A 144 -1.44 -14.01 -12.64
CA SER A 144 -1.02 -12.72 -12.08
C SER A 144 -2.22 -11.86 -11.65
N GLU A 145 -3.32 -11.96 -12.38
CA GLU A 145 -4.56 -11.22 -12.13
C GLU A 145 -5.23 -11.69 -10.83
N ASP A 146 -5.26 -13.01 -10.59
CA ASP A 146 -5.80 -13.60 -9.35
C ASP A 146 -5.00 -13.10 -8.14
N VAL A 147 -3.67 -13.10 -8.23
CA VAL A 147 -2.77 -12.64 -7.16
C VAL A 147 -3.00 -11.15 -6.87
N SER A 148 -3.05 -10.31 -7.90
CA SER A 148 -3.24 -8.86 -7.76
C SER A 148 -4.59 -8.49 -7.11
N ALA A 149 -5.68 -9.14 -7.56
CA ALA A 149 -7.01 -8.92 -7.00
C ALA A 149 -7.05 -9.34 -5.52
N THR A 150 -6.50 -10.51 -5.18
CA THR A 150 -6.43 -11.00 -3.80
C THR A 150 -5.61 -10.08 -2.90
N LEU A 151 -4.46 -9.57 -3.36
CA LEU A 151 -3.64 -8.64 -2.57
C LEU A 151 -4.38 -7.32 -2.31
N THR A 152 -5.12 -6.81 -3.28
CA THR A 152 -5.97 -5.63 -3.10
C THR A 152 -7.05 -5.88 -2.04
N ILE A 153 -7.68 -7.06 -2.06
CA ILE A 153 -8.66 -7.46 -1.05
C ILE A 153 -7.98 -7.55 0.32
N LEU A 154 -6.82 -8.19 0.42
CA LEU A 154 -6.07 -8.34 1.67
C LEU A 154 -5.71 -6.97 2.28
N GLN A 155 -5.22 -6.04 1.45
CA GLN A 155 -4.96 -4.66 1.85
C GLN A 155 -6.23 -3.96 2.37
N SER A 156 -7.35 -4.09 1.67
CA SER A 156 -8.61 -3.43 2.05
C SER A 156 -9.28 -4.03 3.29
N THR A 157 -9.08 -5.33 3.54
CA THR A 157 -9.68 -6.06 4.67
C THR A 157 -8.84 -6.02 5.94
N THR A 158 -7.56 -5.63 5.83
CA THR A 158 -6.68 -5.45 6.98
C THR A 158 -7.09 -4.18 7.74
N THR A 159 -7.53 -4.34 8.99
CA THR A 159 -8.00 -3.21 9.80
C THR A 159 -6.85 -2.45 10.49
N PRO A 160 -7.05 -1.16 10.82
CA PRO A 160 -6.11 -0.42 11.65
C PRO A 160 -5.84 -1.11 12.99
N GLU A 161 -6.86 -1.73 13.62
CA GLU A 161 -6.70 -2.49 14.87
C GLU A 161 -5.81 -3.72 14.70
N THR A 162 -5.90 -4.41 13.56
CA THR A 162 -5.03 -5.55 13.25
C THR A 162 -3.59 -5.09 13.19
N THR A 163 -3.35 -4.00 12.46
CA THR A 163 -2.03 -3.41 12.31
C THR A 163 -1.46 -2.92 13.65
N LYS A 164 -2.28 -2.23 14.46
CA LYS A 164 -1.93 -1.80 15.82
C LYS A 164 -1.53 -2.99 16.71
N LYS A 165 -2.27 -4.10 16.67
CA LYS A 165 -1.93 -5.31 17.42
C LYS A 165 -0.56 -5.87 17.01
N ILE A 166 -0.22 -5.86 15.73
CA ILE A 166 1.11 -6.32 15.26
C ILE A 166 2.20 -5.45 15.90
N VAL A 167 2.04 -4.12 15.84
CA VAL A 167 2.99 -3.15 16.40
C VAL A 167 3.15 -3.31 17.91
N GLU A 168 2.05 -3.44 18.65
CA GLU A 168 2.06 -3.60 20.11
C GLU A 168 2.65 -4.94 20.58
N ASN A 169 2.62 -5.97 19.73
CA ASN A 169 3.23 -7.27 20.02
C ASN A 169 4.70 -7.37 19.59
N GLN A 170 5.29 -6.29 19.04
CA GLN A 170 6.73 -6.26 18.78
C GLN A 170 7.50 -6.08 20.08
N LYS A 171 8.42 -7.01 20.35
CA LYS A 171 9.30 -6.97 21.52
C LYS A 171 10.45 -5.96 21.33
N PRO A 172 11.14 -5.55 22.40
CA PRO A 172 12.29 -4.65 22.31
C PRO A 172 13.43 -5.16 21.41
N ASP A 173 13.59 -6.49 21.31
CA ASP A 173 14.57 -7.14 20.41
C ASP A 173 14.17 -7.06 18.92
N GLY A 174 12.97 -6.60 18.60
CA GLY A 174 12.44 -6.49 17.25
C GLY A 174 11.61 -7.69 16.78
N SER A 175 11.62 -8.80 17.52
CA SER A 175 10.79 -9.97 17.23
C SER A 175 9.30 -9.65 17.37
N ILE A 176 8.46 -10.29 16.55
CA ILE A 176 7.02 -10.07 16.56
C ILE A 176 6.29 -11.42 16.66
N LYS A 177 5.44 -11.56 17.67
CA LYS A 177 4.62 -12.76 17.86
C LYS A 177 3.43 -12.72 16.92
N LEU A 178 3.13 -13.85 16.27
CA LEU A 178 1.97 -13.98 15.39
C LEU A 178 0.67 -13.64 16.14
N VAL A 179 -0.10 -12.68 15.60
CA VAL A 179 -1.36 -12.23 16.18
C VAL A 179 -2.54 -12.96 15.54
N LYS A 180 -3.56 -13.27 16.35
CA LYS A 180 -4.75 -14.03 15.91
C LYS A 180 -5.43 -13.49 14.65
N PRO A 181 -5.68 -12.17 14.49
CA PRO A 181 -6.31 -11.67 13.26
C PRO A 181 -5.53 -11.98 11.99
N VAL A 182 -4.19 -11.91 12.03
CA VAL A 182 -3.35 -12.27 10.88
C VAL A 182 -3.39 -13.77 10.67
N SER A 183 -3.24 -14.56 11.73
CA SER A 183 -3.34 -16.03 11.70
C SER A 183 -4.62 -16.50 11.01
N ASP A 184 -5.76 -15.89 11.34
CA ASP A 184 -7.07 -16.21 10.75
C ASP A 184 -7.18 -15.78 9.28
N GLN A 185 -6.48 -14.71 8.89
CA GLN A 185 -6.48 -14.23 7.50
C GLN A 185 -5.61 -15.10 6.58
N ILE A 186 -4.43 -15.51 7.03
CA ILE A 186 -3.49 -16.32 6.24
C ILE A 186 -3.61 -17.83 6.52
N ASN A 187 -4.59 -18.25 7.32
CA ASN A 187 -4.84 -19.65 7.69
C ASN A 187 -3.59 -20.40 8.20
N ILE A 188 -2.74 -19.72 8.96
CA ILE A 188 -1.55 -20.28 9.59
C ILE A 188 -1.56 -19.88 11.05
N SER A 189 -1.47 -20.87 11.93
CA SER A 189 -1.34 -20.67 13.35
C SER A 189 0.12 -20.78 13.78
N SER A 190 0.38 -20.22 14.95
CA SER A 190 1.66 -20.33 15.65
C SER A 190 2.07 -21.81 15.79
N ASP A 191 1.12 -22.73 15.99
CA ASP A 191 1.39 -24.14 16.26
C ASP A 191 1.63 -24.98 15.00
N ASN A 192 1.06 -24.59 13.87
CA ASN A 192 1.21 -25.31 12.60
C ASN A 192 2.19 -24.65 11.61
N ILE A 193 2.90 -23.60 12.04
CA ILE A 193 3.80 -22.84 11.16
C ILE A 193 4.87 -23.73 10.52
N GLN A 194 5.48 -24.62 11.32
CA GLN A 194 6.54 -25.55 10.88
C GLN A 194 6.05 -26.58 9.87
N SER A 195 4.86 -27.16 10.05
CA SER A 195 4.29 -28.08 9.05
C SER A 195 3.83 -27.34 7.81
N SER A 196 3.29 -26.13 7.96
CA SER A 196 2.86 -25.28 6.84
C SER A 196 4.04 -24.93 5.92
N ILE A 197 5.18 -24.47 6.46
CA ILE A 197 6.36 -24.09 5.66
C ILE A 197 6.94 -25.26 4.86
N GLN A 198 6.87 -26.49 5.38
CA GLN A 198 7.45 -27.67 4.72
C GLN A 198 6.76 -27.96 3.39
N THR A 199 5.48 -27.61 3.27
CA THR A 199 4.71 -27.76 2.02
C THR A 199 5.21 -26.85 0.87
N TYR A 200 6.07 -25.87 1.18
CA TYR A 200 6.58 -24.90 0.22
C TYR A 200 7.95 -25.26 -0.38
N GLY A 201 8.52 -26.42 -0.04
CA GLY A 201 9.77 -26.90 -0.66
C GLY A 201 11.01 -26.11 -0.24
N VAL A 202 11.07 -25.72 1.03
CA VAL A 202 12.14 -24.90 1.62
C VAL A 202 13.46 -25.67 1.82
N SER A 203 14.58 -24.96 1.88
CA SER A 203 15.90 -25.53 2.18
C SER A 203 15.95 -26.19 3.56
N ASP A 204 16.86 -27.15 3.75
CA ASP A 204 17.01 -27.83 5.04
C ASP A 204 17.42 -26.86 6.16
N LYS A 205 18.23 -25.85 5.83
CA LYS A 205 18.56 -24.76 6.75
C LYS A 205 17.31 -24.01 7.21
N LEU A 206 16.40 -23.73 6.29
CA LEU A 206 15.19 -22.97 6.57
C LEU A 206 14.16 -23.78 7.39
N LYS A 207 14.16 -25.12 7.28
CA LYS A 207 13.34 -26.02 8.14
C LYS A 207 13.77 -25.96 9.61
N SER A 208 15.06 -25.75 9.87
CA SER A 208 15.61 -25.65 11.22
C SER A 208 15.44 -24.27 11.86
N VAL A 209 14.91 -23.29 11.13
CA VAL A 209 14.73 -21.93 11.67
C VAL A 209 13.69 -21.93 12.79
N PRO A 210 13.98 -21.25 13.92
CA PRO A 210 13.06 -21.16 15.04
C PRO A 210 11.70 -20.53 14.70
N LYS A 211 10.67 -20.96 15.42
CA LYS A 211 9.28 -20.49 15.25
C LYS A 211 9.13 -18.97 15.34
N ASN A 212 9.75 -18.32 16.33
CA ASN A 212 9.73 -16.87 16.52
C ASN A 212 10.33 -16.10 15.34
N VAL A 213 11.35 -16.65 14.67
CA VAL A 213 11.94 -16.06 13.47
C VAL A 213 10.95 -16.12 12.30
N TRP A 214 10.26 -17.25 12.15
CA TRP A 214 9.19 -17.40 11.16
C TRP A 214 7.98 -16.49 11.40
N GLU A 215 7.52 -16.38 12.66
CA GLU A 215 6.43 -15.47 13.03
C GLU A 215 6.80 -14.02 12.69
N THR A 216 8.04 -13.62 12.98
CA THR A 216 8.54 -12.27 12.68
C THR A 216 8.62 -12.03 11.17
N ALA A 217 9.12 -12.97 10.38
CA ALA A 217 9.20 -12.86 8.93
C ALA A 217 7.82 -12.78 8.28
N LEU A 218 6.86 -13.60 8.73
CA LEU A 218 5.47 -13.56 8.26
C LEU A 218 4.83 -12.20 8.56
N LEU A 219 4.95 -11.70 9.80
CA LEU A 219 4.34 -10.42 10.16
C LEU A 219 5.01 -9.22 9.48
N LEU A 220 6.33 -9.25 9.28
CA LEU A 220 7.03 -8.24 8.50
C LEU A 220 6.53 -8.19 7.05
N ARG A 221 6.40 -9.35 6.41
CA ARG A 221 5.90 -9.42 5.02
C ARG A 221 4.43 -9.08 4.92
N TYR A 222 3.62 -9.53 5.87
CA TYR A 222 2.21 -9.16 5.95
C TYR A 222 2.07 -7.64 6.06
N LEU A 223 2.76 -7.00 7.00
CA LEU A 223 2.78 -5.54 7.12
C LEU A 223 3.22 -4.87 5.81
N THR A 224 4.28 -5.36 5.17
CA THR A 224 4.77 -4.80 3.90
C THR A 224 3.70 -4.86 2.79
N ILE A 225 2.97 -5.98 2.71
CA ILE A 225 1.92 -6.20 1.73
C ILE A 225 0.69 -5.32 2.03
N THR A 226 0.28 -5.24 3.29
CA THR A 226 -0.96 -4.57 3.70
C THR A 226 -0.79 -3.08 3.95
N SER A 227 0.45 -2.58 4.00
CA SER A 227 0.74 -1.17 4.24
C SER A 227 0.29 -0.30 3.07
N GLN A 228 -0.28 0.84 3.42
CA GLN A 228 -0.80 1.81 2.45
C GLN A 228 0.27 2.84 2.02
N SER A 229 1.38 2.95 2.76
CA SER A 229 2.56 3.74 2.40
C SER A 229 3.85 3.00 2.80
N GLN A 230 5.00 3.39 2.23
CA GLN A 230 6.29 2.74 2.53
C GLN A 230 6.78 2.99 3.97
N ASP A 231 6.39 4.11 4.57
CA ASP A 231 6.83 4.48 5.92
C ASP A 231 5.85 4.06 7.02
N GLN A 232 4.70 3.48 6.63
CA GLN A 232 3.77 2.90 7.58
C GLN A 232 4.49 1.78 8.34
N HIS A 233 4.76 2.01 9.62
CA HIS A 233 5.50 1.10 10.49
C HIS A 233 6.97 0.87 10.08
N LYS A 234 7.62 1.89 9.50
CA LYS A 234 9.04 1.85 9.11
C LYS A 234 9.95 1.42 10.25
N ASP A 235 9.78 2.03 11.42
CA ASP A 235 10.60 1.72 12.60
C ASP A 235 10.41 0.28 13.05
N GLN A 236 9.17 -0.22 13.05
CA GLN A 236 8.87 -1.60 13.40
C GLN A 236 9.45 -2.56 12.37
N SER A 237 9.35 -2.21 11.08
CA SER A 237 9.89 -3.02 9.99
C SER A 237 11.42 -3.08 10.06
N ASN A 238 12.08 -1.97 10.37
CA ASN A 238 13.53 -1.90 10.56
C ASN A 238 13.98 -2.74 11.75
N LYS A 239 13.28 -2.66 12.89
CA LYS A 239 13.56 -3.49 14.07
C LYS A 239 13.39 -4.98 13.77
N ALA A 240 12.29 -5.38 13.12
CA ALA A 240 12.04 -6.76 12.74
C ALA A 240 13.10 -7.28 11.75
N LYS A 241 13.48 -6.47 10.77
CA LYS A 241 14.53 -6.83 9.81
C LYS A 241 15.89 -6.99 10.51
N LYS A 242 16.23 -6.07 11.42
CA LYS A 242 17.46 -6.16 12.22
C LYS A 242 17.51 -7.44 13.04
N TYR A 243 16.41 -7.75 13.74
CA TYR A 243 16.25 -9.00 14.47
C TYR A 243 16.48 -10.24 13.58
N LEU A 244 15.86 -10.30 12.40
CA LEU A 244 16.02 -11.43 11.47
C LEU A 244 17.47 -11.57 10.98
N ILE A 245 18.16 -10.46 10.72
CA ILE A 245 19.59 -10.46 10.35
C ILE A 245 20.45 -11.03 11.50
N GLU A 246 20.19 -10.60 12.74
CA GLU A 246 20.93 -11.03 13.93
C GLU A 246 20.71 -12.52 14.26
N GLU A 247 19.49 -13.02 14.07
CA GLU A 247 19.15 -14.43 14.32
C GLU A 247 19.68 -15.37 13.22
N LEU A 248 19.57 -14.99 11.96
CA LEU A 248 19.93 -15.87 10.84
C LEU A 248 21.42 -15.82 10.51
N LYS A 249 22.05 -14.64 10.59
CA LYS A 249 23.45 -14.39 10.23
C LYS A 249 23.86 -14.93 8.84
N ASP A 250 22.88 -15.14 7.96
CA ASP A 250 23.02 -15.68 6.62
C ASP A 250 22.06 -14.90 5.71
N GLU A 251 22.64 -14.07 4.85
CA GLU A 251 21.88 -13.17 3.96
C GLU A 251 21.01 -13.95 2.96
N LYS A 252 21.49 -15.10 2.48
CA LYS A 252 20.71 -15.95 1.57
C LYS A 252 19.53 -16.57 2.30
N LEU A 253 19.73 -16.99 3.55
CA LEU A 253 18.66 -17.55 4.37
C LEU A 253 17.63 -16.48 4.75
N LEU A 254 18.06 -15.24 4.99
CA LEU A 254 17.17 -14.08 5.19
C LEU A 254 16.31 -13.80 3.95
N GLU A 255 16.90 -13.85 2.77
CA GLU A 255 16.16 -13.65 1.53
C GLU A 255 15.17 -14.80 1.30
N GLU A 256 15.59 -16.05 1.54
CA GLU A 256 14.75 -17.24 1.39
C GLU A 256 13.55 -17.22 2.34
N ILE A 257 13.75 -16.92 3.63
CA ILE A 257 12.65 -16.86 4.60
C ILE A 257 11.65 -15.76 4.24
N LEU A 258 12.14 -14.59 3.83
CA LEU A 258 11.30 -13.45 3.52
C LEU A 258 10.49 -13.68 2.24
N THR A 259 11.09 -14.28 1.20
CA THR A 259 10.39 -14.65 -0.02
C THR A 259 9.40 -15.79 0.24
N THR A 260 9.74 -16.76 1.10
CA THR A 260 8.83 -17.85 1.45
C THR A 260 7.65 -17.36 2.27
N SER A 261 7.87 -16.50 3.27
CA SER A 261 6.79 -15.87 4.06
C SER A 261 5.81 -15.11 3.16
N GLU A 262 6.33 -14.39 2.18
CA GLU A 262 5.53 -13.68 1.20
C GLU A 262 4.70 -14.63 0.33
N LYS A 263 5.34 -15.67 -0.22
CA LYS A 263 4.66 -16.73 -0.98
C LYS A 263 3.53 -17.37 -0.17
N ILE A 264 3.78 -17.66 1.09
CA ILE A 264 2.80 -18.22 2.02
C ILE A 264 1.58 -17.32 2.14
N ILE A 265 1.78 -16.02 2.39
CA ILE A 265 0.69 -15.05 2.56
C ILE A 265 -0.16 -14.97 1.29
N VAL A 266 0.48 -14.91 0.12
CA VAL A 266 -0.21 -14.86 -1.18
C VAL A 266 -1.01 -16.15 -1.42
N ASP A 267 -0.36 -17.32 -1.31
CA ASP A 267 -1.00 -18.61 -1.56
C ASP A 267 -2.24 -18.81 -0.69
N GLN A 268 -2.13 -18.51 0.60
CA GLN A 268 -3.23 -18.71 1.54
C GLN A 268 -4.36 -17.70 1.30
N SER A 269 -4.01 -16.46 0.98
CA SER A 269 -5.01 -15.43 0.65
C SER A 269 -5.78 -15.80 -0.63
N VAL A 270 -5.10 -16.36 -1.64
CA VAL A 270 -5.75 -16.78 -2.90
C VAL A 270 -6.64 -18.00 -2.68
N LYS A 271 -6.17 -18.99 -1.90
CA LYS A 271 -6.98 -20.16 -1.53
C LYS A 271 -8.25 -19.74 -0.80
N LYS A 272 -8.10 -18.88 0.22
CA LYS A 272 -9.23 -18.36 1.01
C LYS A 272 -10.23 -17.59 0.13
N GLY A 273 -9.75 -16.72 -0.76
CA GLY A 273 -10.61 -15.99 -1.69
C GLY A 273 -11.43 -16.91 -2.61
N LYS A 274 -10.85 -18.05 -3.06
CA LYS A 274 -11.56 -19.06 -3.85
C LYS A 274 -12.59 -19.83 -3.01
N GLU A 275 -12.24 -20.21 -1.78
CA GLU A 275 -13.17 -20.87 -0.86
C GLU A 275 -14.37 -19.99 -0.49
N ASP A 276 -14.13 -18.72 -0.20
CA ASP A 276 -15.20 -17.76 0.14
C ASP A 276 -16.10 -17.48 -1.07
N ALA A 277 -15.55 -17.42 -2.28
CA ALA A 277 -16.32 -17.33 -3.51
C ALA A 277 -17.21 -18.58 -3.72
N ILE A 278 -16.67 -19.78 -3.51
CA ILE A 278 -17.43 -21.04 -3.61
C ILE A 278 -18.57 -21.07 -2.57
N LYS A 279 -18.29 -20.77 -1.30
CA LYS A 279 -19.33 -20.73 -0.25
C LYS A 279 -20.44 -19.73 -0.58
N SER A 280 -20.07 -18.52 -1.04
CA SER A 280 -21.06 -17.50 -1.42
C SER A 280 -21.93 -17.92 -2.61
N SER A 281 -21.36 -18.64 -3.59
CA SER A 281 -22.08 -19.19 -4.73
C SER A 281 -23.05 -20.30 -4.30
N THR A 282 -22.63 -21.22 -3.44
CA THR A 282 -23.50 -22.30 -2.92
C THR A 282 -24.65 -21.75 -2.08
N THR A 283 -24.42 -20.68 -1.28
CA THR A 283 -25.50 -20.01 -0.54
C THR A 283 -26.46 -19.27 -1.46
N THR A 284 -25.95 -18.65 -2.53
CA THR A 284 -26.78 -17.94 -3.51
C THR A 284 -27.63 -18.89 -4.35
N GLU A 285 -27.10 -20.05 -4.75
CA GLU A 285 -27.88 -21.07 -5.46
C GLU A 285 -28.96 -21.68 -4.58
N LYS A 286 -28.63 -22.05 -3.32
CA LYS A 286 -29.64 -22.52 -2.37
C LYS A 286 -30.72 -21.48 -2.09
N ALA A 287 -30.34 -20.19 -1.97
CA ALA A 287 -31.31 -19.12 -1.80
C ALA A 287 -32.20 -18.94 -3.04
N LYS A 288 -31.64 -19.06 -4.26
CA LYS A 288 -32.43 -19.02 -5.50
C LYS A 288 -33.37 -20.23 -5.63
N GLU A 289 -32.92 -21.42 -5.24
CA GLU A 289 -33.73 -22.64 -5.25
C GLU A 289 -34.91 -22.52 -4.28
N ILE A 290 -34.67 -22.06 -3.05
CA ILE A 290 -35.71 -21.80 -2.03
C ILE A 290 -36.70 -20.72 -2.49
N VAL A 291 -36.23 -19.65 -3.14
CA VAL A 291 -37.11 -18.61 -3.69
C VAL A 291 -37.92 -19.13 -4.88
N SER A 292 -37.36 -20.04 -5.69
CA SER A 292 -38.08 -20.64 -6.82
C SER A 292 -39.11 -21.70 -6.41
N SER A 293 -38.98 -22.29 -5.21
CA SER A 293 -39.96 -23.22 -4.64
C SER A 293 -40.99 -22.54 -3.73
N GLN A 294 -41.02 -21.20 -3.69
CA GLN A 294 -42.01 -20.44 -2.93
C GLN A 294 -43.41 -20.63 -3.54
N LYS A 295 -44.36 -21.05 -2.70
CA LYS A 295 -45.76 -21.22 -3.10
C LYS A 295 -46.45 -19.85 -3.21
N GLU A 296 -47.56 -19.77 -3.96
CA GLU A 296 -48.31 -18.52 -4.18
C GLU A 296 -48.87 -17.91 -2.88
N ASP A 297 -49.03 -18.70 -1.81
CA ASP A 297 -49.42 -18.24 -0.48
C ASP A 297 -48.26 -17.62 0.33
N GLY A 298 -47.05 -17.59 -0.25
CA GLY A 298 -45.84 -17.07 0.35
C GLY A 298 -45.07 -18.08 1.21
N SER A 299 -45.55 -19.32 1.35
CA SER A 299 -44.89 -20.36 2.16
C SER A 299 -43.68 -20.97 1.45
N LEU A 300 -42.65 -21.30 2.22
CA LEU A 300 -41.38 -21.88 1.75
C LEU A 300 -41.24 -23.32 2.26
N GLU A 301 -41.01 -24.27 1.35
CA GLU A 301 -40.61 -25.63 1.70
C GLU A 301 -39.09 -25.73 1.73
N LEU A 302 -38.54 -26.21 2.85
CA LEU A 302 -37.12 -26.49 2.97
C LEU A 302 -36.83 -27.86 2.32
N PRO A 303 -35.79 -27.98 1.47
CA PRO A 303 -35.40 -29.27 0.94
C PRO A 303 -34.85 -30.16 2.06
N ASP A 304 -35.27 -31.43 2.10
CA ASP A 304 -34.77 -32.41 3.06
C ASP A 304 -33.27 -32.64 2.88
N THR A 305 -32.55 -32.74 4.01
CA THR A 305 -31.07 -32.79 4.10
C THR A 305 -30.49 -34.13 3.73
#